data_AF-A0A960V577-F1
#
_entry.id   AF-A0A960V577-F1
#
_cell.length_a   1.000
_cell.length_b   1.000
_cell.length_c   1.000
_cell.angle_alpha   90.00
_cell.angle_beta   90.00
_cell.angle_gamma   90.00
#
_symmetry.space_group_name_H-M   'P 1'
#
loop_
_entity.id
_entity.type
_entity.pdbx_description
1 polymer ?
#
loop_
_entity_poly.entity_id
_entity_poly.type
_entity_poly.pdbx_seq_one_letter_code
_entity_poly.pdbx_strand_id
1 'polypeptide(L)'
;CIARAADMAGICDEIISNFGIIAQAICDADDVKRGHFRITDRHGIERDFPLPSLSIALVDSRPERIQHIGQAAAIARDLKKKAKDRAGSAWVANYDYP
;
A
#
# COMPACT_ATOMS: atom_id res chain seq x y z
N CYS A 1 3.11 4.80 -11.98
CA CYS A 1 2.03 4.62 -12.97
C CYS A 1 1.31 5.96 -13.11
N ILE A 2 0.95 6.36 -14.33
CA ILE A 2 0.06 7.49 -14.62
C ILE A 2 -1.03 6.93 -15.53
N ALA A 3 -2.29 7.12 -15.16
CA ALA A 3 -3.44 6.71 -15.97
C ALA A 3 -4.58 7.72 -15.84
N ARG A 4 -5.67 7.51 -16.58
CA ARG A 4 -6.86 8.37 -16.51
C ARG A 4 -7.54 8.18 -15.15
N ALA A 5 -8.03 9.28 -14.58
CA ALA A 5 -8.67 9.27 -13.25
C ALA A 5 -9.79 8.23 -13.12
N ALA A 6 -10.57 8.00 -14.19
CA ALA A 6 -11.66 7.02 -14.21
C ALA A 6 -11.19 5.57 -13.98
N ASP A 7 -9.95 5.25 -14.35
CA ASP A 7 -9.43 3.88 -14.32
C ASP A 7 -8.59 3.62 -13.05
N MET A 8 -8.14 4.68 -12.37
CA MET A 8 -7.11 4.58 -11.32
C MET A 8 -7.52 3.76 -10.11
N ALA A 9 -8.79 3.83 -9.68
CA ALA A 9 -9.27 3.01 -8.56
C ALA A 9 -9.22 1.52 -8.91
N GLY A 10 -9.75 1.14 -10.08
CA GLY A 10 -9.71 -0.24 -10.57
C GLY A 10 -8.28 -0.76 -10.74
N ILE A 11 -7.37 0.06 -11.26
CA ILE A 11 -5.95 -0.28 -11.36
C ILE A 11 -5.34 -0.53 -9.97
N CYS A 12 -5.66 0.29 -8.95
CA CYS A 12 -5.15 0.10 -7.60
C CYS A 12 -5.67 -1.21 -6.98
N ASP A 13 -6.95 -1.51 -7.15
CA ASP A 13 -7.56 -2.74 -6.66
C ASP A 13 -6.94 -3.98 -7.33
N GLU A 14 -6.71 -3.93 -8.64
CA GLU A 14 -6.05 -5.00 -9.39
C GLU A 14 -4.61 -5.22 -8.91
N ILE A 15 -3.84 -4.13 -8.72
CA ILE A 15 -2.47 -4.20 -8.21
C ILE A 15 -2.44 -4.83 -6.81
N ILE A 16 -3.34 -4.41 -5.91
CA ILE A 16 -3.43 -4.97 -4.55
C ILE A 16 -3.79 -6.45 -4.58
N SER A 17 -4.77 -6.83 -5.41
CA SER A 17 -5.20 -8.22 -5.57
C SER A 17 -4.05 -9.10 -6.06
N ASN A 18 -3.41 -8.70 -7.15
CA ASN A 18 -2.30 -9.45 -7.75
C ASN A 18 -1.09 -9.53 -6.80
N PHE A 19 -0.79 -8.43 -6.09
CA PHE A 19 0.25 -8.46 -5.05
C PHE A 19 -0.10 -9.46 -3.94
N GLY A 20 -1.34 -9.48 -3.47
CA GLY A 20 -1.79 -10.40 -2.43
C GLY A 20 -1.64 -11.87 -2.84
N ILE A 21 -2.03 -12.20 -4.07
CA ILE A 21 -1.90 -13.56 -4.63
C ILE A 21 -0.42 -13.96 -4.70
N ILE A 22 0.43 -13.11 -5.27
CA ILE A 22 1.87 -13.40 -5.42
C ILE A 22 2.54 -13.50 -4.05
N ALA A 23 2.24 -12.58 -3.14
CA ALA A 23 2.79 -12.56 -1.79
C ALA A 23 2.46 -13.84 -1.02
N GLN A 24 1.21 -14.32 -1.10
CA GLN A 24 0.82 -15.58 -0.47
C GLN A 24 1.49 -16.79 -1.14
N ALA A 25 1.61 -16.79 -2.46
CA ALA A 25 2.20 -17.91 -3.20
C ALA A 25 3.70 -18.14 -2.89
N ILE A 26 4.42 -17.09 -2.48
CA ILE A 26 5.84 -17.18 -2.13
C ILE A 26 6.11 -17.35 -0.62
N CYS A 27 5.08 -17.20 0.23
CA CYS A 27 5.20 -17.37 1.67
C CYS A 27 4.97 -18.84 2.06
N ASP A 28 5.53 -19.24 3.21
CA ASP A 28 5.25 -20.56 3.78
C ASP A 28 3.75 -20.68 4.10
N ALA A 29 3.17 -21.86 3.82
CA ALA A 29 1.74 -22.11 3.99
C ALA A 29 1.29 -21.94 5.46
N ASP A 30 2.14 -22.31 6.42
CA ASP A 30 1.82 -22.14 7.85
C ASP A 30 1.88 -20.66 8.24
N ASP A 31 2.78 -19.87 7.67
CA ASP A 31 2.86 -18.42 7.90
C ASP A 31 1.64 -17.70 7.33
N VAL A 32 1.23 -18.07 6.10
CA VAL A 32 0.00 -17.57 5.47
C VAL A 32 -1.22 -17.92 6.30
N LYS A 33 -1.32 -19.17 6.78
CA LYS A 33 -2.43 -19.62 7.62
C LYS A 33 -2.50 -18.89 8.96
N ARG A 34 -1.36 -18.53 9.55
CA ARG A 34 -1.30 -17.76 10.80
C ARG A 34 -1.55 -16.26 10.58
N GLY A 35 -1.25 -15.74 9.39
CA GLY A 35 -1.37 -14.31 9.08
C GLY A 35 -0.12 -13.48 9.43
N HIS A 36 0.98 -14.13 9.83
CA HIS A 36 2.24 -13.47 10.21
C HIS A 36 3.42 -14.43 10.15
N PHE A 37 4.61 -13.88 9.89
CA PHE A 37 5.88 -14.56 10.09
C PHE A 37 6.20 -14.66 11.56
N ARG A 38 6.65 -15.83 12.02
CA ARG A 38 7.19 -16.02 13.36
C ARG A 38 8.68 -16.31 13.24
N ILE A 39 9.50 -15.39 13.74
CA ILE A 39 10.95 -15.42 13.54
C ILE A 39 11.65 -15.20 14.88
N THR A 40 12.66 -16.03 15.17
CA THR A 40 13.60 -15.80 16.26
C THR A 40 14.61 -14.73 15.85
N ASP A 41 14.69 -13.62 16.60
CA ASP A 41 15.72 -12.61 16.36
C ASP A 41 17.12 -13.10 16.80
N ARG A 42 18.16 -12.32 16.48
CA ARG A 42 19.56 -12.65 16.82
C ARG A 42 19.86 -12.76 18.32
N HIS A 43 18.92 -12.37 19.18
CA HIS A 43 19.02 -12.48 20.63
C HIS A 43 18.20 -13.66 21.19
N GLY A 44 17.63 -14.50 20.32
CA GLY A 44 16.82 -15.65 20.71
C GLY A 44 15.37 -15.29 21.05
N ILE A 45 14.91 -14.06 20.74
CA ILE A 45 13.55 -13.62 21.06
C ILE A 45 12.64 -13.87 19.86
N GLU A 46 11.59 -14.67 20.08
CA GLU A 46 10.51 -14.88 19.11
C GLU A 46 9.74 -13.57 18.86
N ARG A 47 9.55 -13.22 17.59
CA ARG A 47 8.78 -12.06 17.17
C ARG A 47 7.85 -12.43 16.03
N ASP A 48 6.65 -11.83 16.09
CA ASP A 48 5.66 -11.93 15.04
C ASP A 48 5.72 -10.67 14.15
N PHE A 49 5.82 -10.86 12.84
CA PHE A 49 5.79 -9.80 11.83
C PHE A 49 4.63 -10.02 10.87
N PRO A 50 3.84 -9.00 10.52
CA PRO A 50 2.73 -9.17 9.59
C PRO A 50 3.22 -9.69 8.24
N LEU A 51 2.34 -10.39 7.52
CA LEU A 51 2.60 -10.74 6.13
C LEU A 51 2.86 -9.48 5.28
N PRO A 52 3.61 -9.59 4.18
CA PRO A 52 3.90 -8.45 3.32
C PRO A 52 2.62 -7.82 2.81
N SER A 53 2.53 -6.48 2.88
CA SER A 53 1.41 -5.71 2.36
C SER A 53 1.87 -4.60 1.43
N LEU A 54 0.94 -4.07 0.64
CA LEU A 54 1.19 -3.00 -0.32
C LEU A 54 0.37 -1.75 -0.01
N SER A 55 1.07 -0.62 0.19
CA SER A 55 0.46 0.70 0.35
C SER A 55 0.60 1.53 -0.92
N ILE A 56 -0.51 2.01 -1.48
CA ILE A 56 -0.52 2.83 -2.71
C ILE A 56 -1.07 4.23 -2.40
N ALA A 57 -0.37 5.26 -2.89
CA ALA A 57 -0.84 6.64 -2.84
C ALA A 57 -1.27 7.09 -4.23
N LEU A 58 -2.55 7.42 -4.38
CA LEU A 58 -3.15 7.91 -5.62
C LEU A 58 -3.21 9.43 -5.58
N VAL A 59 -2.44 10.08 -6.44
CA VAL A 59 -2.38 11.54 -6.53
C VAL A 59 -3.10 11.99 -7.79
N ASP A 60 -4.25 12.63 -7.62
CA ASP A 60 -4.91 13.39 -8.66
C ASP A 60 -4.12 14.67 -8.93
N SER A 61 -3.43 14.67 -10.07
CA SER A 61 -2.52 15.73 -10.49
C SER A 61 -3.15 16.72 -11.47
N ARG A 62 -4.48 16.77 -11.57
CA ARG A 62 -5.15 17.75 -12.43
C ARG A 62 -4.86 19.19 -11.95
N PRO A 63 -4.79 20.18 -12.85
CA PRO A 63 -4.38 21.55 -12.50
C PRO A 63 -5.23 22.21 -11.40
N GLU A 64 -6.51 21.85 -11.29
CA GLU A 64 -7.41 22.30 -10.24
C GLU A 64 -7.05 21.79 -8.83
N ARG A 65 -6.24 20.73 -8.73
CA ARG A 65 -5.79 20.11 -7.47
C ARG A 65 -4.33 20.41 -7.15
N ILE A 66 -3.48 20.51 -8.17
CA ILE A 66 -2.03 20.63 -8.00
C ILE A 66 -1.48 21.69 -8.96
N GLN A 67 -0.82 22.70 -8.39
CA GLN A 67 -0.27 23.84 -9.15
C GLN A 67 1.22 23.72 -9.44
N HIS A 68 1.96 22.96 -8.63
CA HIS A 68 3.40 22.79 -8.77
C HIS A 68 3.88 21.44 -8.24
N ILE A 69 5.02 20.97 -8.73
CA ILE A 69 5.55 19.61 -8.43
C ILE A 69 5.83 19.39 -6.94
N GLY A 70 6.22 20.43 -6.20
CA GLY A 70 6.43 20.36 -4.74
C GLY A 70 5.16 19.98 -3.98
N GLN A 71 4.00 20.50 -4.43
CA GLN A 71 2.70 20.16 -3.85
C GLN A 71 2.35 18.70 -4.12
N ALA A 72 2.59 18.18 -5.32
CA ALA A 72 2.38 16.75 -5.63
C ALA A 72 3.23 15.84 -4.73
N ALA A 73 4.50 16.19 -4.52
CA ALA A 73 5.40 15.42 -3.67
C ALA A 73 4.92 15.42 -2.20
N ALA A 74 4.47 16.56 -1.68
CA ALA A 74 3.93 16.68 -0.34
C ALA A 74 2.64 15.84 -0.16
N ILE A 75 1.69 15.96 -1.09
CA ILE A 75 0.45 15.17 -1.09
C ILE A 75 0.79 13.67 -1.14
N ALA A 76 1.68 13.26 -2.05
CA ALA A 76 2.09 11.86 -2.16
C ALA A 76 2.70 11.33 -0.85
N ARG A 77 3.54 12.11 -0.18
CA ARG A 77 4.14 11.74 1.11
C ARG A 77 3.07 11.51 2.17
N ASP A 78 2.13 12.45 2.28
CA ASP A 78 1.11 12.41 3.32
C ASP A 78 0.10 11.27 3.07
N LEU A 79 -0.27 11.04 1.81
CA LEU A 79 -1.06 9.87 1.40
C LEU A 79 -0.33 8.56 1.68
N LYS A 80 0.97 8.45 1.37
CA LYS A 80 1.75 7.24 1.68
C LYS A 80 1.77 6.95 3.17
N LYS A 81 1.87 7.97 4.02
CA LYS A 81 1.79 7.80 5.48
C LYS A 81 0.44 7.20 5.87
N LYS A 82 -0.67 7.80 5.41
CA LYS A 82 -2.03 7.30 5.67
C LYS A 82 -2.24 5.86 5.18
N ALA A 83 -1.74 5.51 4.00
CA ALA A 83 -1.86 4.16 3.46
C ALA A 83 -1.03 3.14 4.27
N LYS A 84 0.12 3.55 4.82
CA LYS A 84 0.97 2.70 5.67
C LYS A 84 0.42 2.51 7.08
N ASP A 85 -0.40 3.44 7.56
CA ASP A 85 -1.08 3.33 8.86
C ASP A 85 -2.26 2.33 8.82
N ARG A 86 -2.70 1.90 7.62
CA ARG A 86 -3.71 0.85 7.45
C ARG A 86 -3.08 -0.52 7.57
N ALA A 87 -3.76 -1.42 8.30
CA ALA A 87 -3.38 -2.83 8.34
C ALA A 87 -3.63 -3.49 6.97
N GLY A 88 -2.68 -4.30 6.52
CA GLY A 88 -2.77 -4.99 5.23
C GLY A 88 -2.54 -4.06 4.04
N SER A 89 -2.92 -4.53 2.85
CA SER A 89 -2.76 -3.77 1.60
C SER A 89 -3.88 -2.75 1.46
N ALA A 90 -3.54 -1.52 1.07
CA ALA A 90 -4.52 -0.45 0.92
C ALA A 90 -4.05 0.63 -0.06
N TRP A 91 -5.00 1.31 -0.69
CA TRP A 91 -4.75 2.55 -1.40
C TRP A 91 -5.54 3.71 -0.78
N VAL A 92 -5.04 4.93 -0.95
CA VAL A 92 -5.70 6.18 -0.54
C VAL A 92 -5.54 7.23 -1.63
N ALA A 93 -6.54 8.08 -1.82
CA ALA A 93 -6.50 9.19 -2.77
C ALA A 93 -6.62 10.57 -2.09
N ASN A 94 -6.19 11.62 -2.79
CA ASN A 94 -6.37 13.01 -2.38
C ASN A 94 -7.76 13.60 -2.71
N TYR A 95 -8.69 12.84 -3.30
CA TYR A 95 -10.09 13.25 -3.43
C TYR A 95 -11.00 12.65 -2.36
N ASP A 96 -10.49 11.72 -1.53
CA ASP A 96 -11.22 11.17 -0.37
C ASP A 96 -11.29 12.18 0.80
N TYR A 97 -10.66 13.34 0.66
CA TYR A 97 -10.59 14.41 1.66
C TYR A 97 -10.72 15.79 0.97
N PRO A 98 -11.44 16.74 1.58
CA PRO A 98 -11.56 18.11 1.07
C PRO A 98 -10.20 18.83 1.01
#